data_AF-A0A1E3S092-F1
#
_entry.id   AF-A0A1E3S092-F1
#
_cell.length_a   1.000
_cell.length_b   1.000
_cell.length_c   1.000
_cell.angle_alpha   90.00
_cell.angle_beta   90.00
_cell.angle_gamma   90.00
#
_symmetry.space_group_name_H-M   'P 1'
#
loop_
_entity.id
_entity.type
_entity.pdbx_description
1 polymer ?
#
loop_
_entity_poly.entity_id
_entity_poly.type
_entity_poly.pdbx_seq_one_letter_code
_entity_poly.pdbx_strand_id
1 'polypeptide(L)' 'MHDGGFATFLDYRFARHPACPRCVGRRTQRALFGMLSSFDDIEPWYDPRGCCVTHDIWTCTLCGHRW' A
#
# COMPACT_ATOMS: atom_id res chain seq x y z
N MET A 1 15.12 -3.36 17.87
CA MET A 1 13.82 -3.77 18.43
C MET A 1 13.22 -4.79 17.48
N HIS A 2 13.39 -6.08 17.76
CA HIS A 2 12.65 -7.19 17.14
C HIS A 2 11.61 -7.63 18.16
N ASP A 3 10.46 -6.97 18.19
CA ASP A 3 9.37 -7.32 19.09
C ASP A 3 8.10 -7.41 18.23
N GLY A 4 7.57 -8.62 18.04
CA GLY A 4 6.33 -8.86 17.29
C GLY A 4 6.40 -9.73 16.02
N GLY A 5 7.48 -10.45 15.74
CA GLY A 5 7.53 -11.43 14.63
C GLY A 5 7.69 -10.85 13.22
N PHE A 6 7.96 -9.55 13.10
CA PHE A 6 8.25 -8.89 11.82
C PHE A 6 9.73 -8.54 11.71
N ALA A 7 10.33 -8.78 10.53
CA ALA A 7 11.74 -8.53 10.28
C ALA A 7 12.08 -7.02 10.16
N THR A 8 11.11 -6.21 9.71
CA THR A 8 11.27 -4.77 9.53
C THR A 8 10.00 -4.01 9.88
N PHE A 9 10.12 -2.70 10.15
CA PHE A 9 8.98 -1.79 10.29
C PHE A 9 8.10 -1.78 9.03
N LEU A 10 8.72 -1.95 7.86
CA LEU A 10 8.03 -2.01 6.58
C LEU A 10 7.12 -3.26 6.50
N ASP A 11 7.62 -4.42 6.94
CA ASP A 11 6.84 -5.65 6.98
C ASP A 11 5.68 -5.54 7.98
N TYR A 12 5.91 -4.90 9.13
CA TYR A 12 4.86 -4.60 10.09
C TYR A 12 3.75 -3.73 9.50
N ARG A 13 4.10 -2.70 8.72
CA ARG A 13 3.12 -1.83 8.04
C ARG A 13 2.31 -2.63 7.04
N PHE A 14 2.96 -3.39 6.16
CA PHE A 14 2.28 -4.22 5.17
C PHE A 14 1.42 -5.34 5.80
N ALA A 15 1.79 -5.86 6.96
CA ALA A 15 1.00 -6.87 7.67
C ALA A 15 -0.39 -6.38 8.10
N ARG A 16 -0.56 -5.06 8.27
CA ARG A 16 -1.85 -4.41 8.58
C ARG A 16 -2.73 -4.17 7.35
N HIS A 17 -2.20 -4.37 6.14
CA HIS A 17 -2.92 -4.22 4.89
C HIS A 17 -3.52 -5.56 4.45
N PRO A 18 -4.61 -5.56 3.66
CA PRO A 18 -5.19 -6.79 3.16
C PRO A 18 -4.21 -7.52 2.23
N ALA A 19 -4.30 -8.85 2.20
CA ALA A 19 -3.64 -9.63 1.16
C ALA A 19 -4.32 -9.37 -0.19
N CYS A 20 -3.56 -9.47 -1.27
CA CYS A 20 -4.10 -9.34 -2.62
C CYS A 20 -5.10 -10.47 -2.89
N PRO A 21 -6.34 -10.17 -3.32
CA PRO A 21 -7.33 -11.22 -3.61
C PRO A 21 -6.96 -12.04 -4.85
N ARG A 22 -6.05 -11.55 -5.70
CA ARG A 22 -5.62 -12.22 -6.93
C ARG A 22 -4.40 -13.12 -6.76
N CYS A 23 -3.39 -12.70 -5.99
CA CYS A 23 -2.13 -13.45 -5.84
C CYS A 23 -1.79 -13.80 -4.39
N VAL A 24 -2.64 -13.44 -3.42
CA VAL A 24 -2.46 -13.69 -1.97
C VAL A 24 -1.23 -12.99 -1.37
N GLY A 25 -0.51 -12.19 -2.18
CA GLY A 25 0.65 -11.43 -1.77
C GLY A 25 0.33 -10.36 -0.73
N ARG A 26 1.24 -10.15 0.21
CA ARG A 26 1.10 -9.19 1.32
C ARG A 26 1.90 -7.90 1.11
N ARG A 27 2.13 -7.49 -0.13
CA ARG A 27 2.65 -6.16 -0.45
C ARG A 27 1.58 -5.37 -1.21
N THR A 28 0.76 -4.69 -0.44
CA THR A 28 -0.39 -3.94 -0.93
C THR A 28 -0.30 -2.50 -0.45
N GLN A 29 -0.55 -1.56 -1.35
CA GLN A 29 -0.54 -0.13 -1.09
C GLN A 29 -1.97 0.38 -1.00
N ARG A 30 -2.21 1.36 -0.12
CA ARG A 30 -3.49 2.06 -0.03
C ARG A 30 -3.48 3.25 -0.97
N ALA A 31 -4.56 3.46 -1.71
CA ALA A 31 -4.70 4.61 -2.59
C ALA A 31 -4.70 5.93 -1.79
N LEU A 32 -3.91 6.89 -2.24
CA LEU A 32 -3.96 8.29 -1.84
C LEU A 32 -4.52 9.11 -2.99
N PHE A 33 -5.66 9.73 -2.75
CA PHE A 33 -6.30 10.65 -3.69
C PHE A 33 -6.17 12.09 -3.21
N GLY A 34 -6.23 13.02 -4.16
CA GLY A 34 -6.17 14.46 -3.92
C GLY A 34 -4.99 15.12 -4.60
N MET A 35 -4.78 16.38 -4.26
CA MET A 35 -3.62 17.16 -4.68
C MET A 35 -2.52 16.98 -3.64
N LEU A 36 -1.60 16.05 -3.90
CA LEU A 36 -0.46 15.79 -3.02
C LEU A 36 0.56 16.94 -3.16
N SER A 37 1.06 17.45 -2.04
CA SER A 37 2.02 18.55 -2.00
C SER A 37 3.42 18.16 -2.50
N SER A 38 3.80 16.89 -2.34
CA SER A 38 5.05 16.31 -2.83
C SER A 38 4.84 14.82 -3.12
N PHE A 39 5.61 14.29 -4.07
CA PHE A 39 5.68 12.84 -4.33
C PHE A 39 6.88 12.18 -3.63
N ASP A 40 7.86 12.97 -3.20
CA ASP A 40 9.11 12.48 -2.61
C ASP A 40 8.93 11.94 -1.18
N ASP A 41 7.90 12.39 -0.47
CA ASP A 41 7.63 12.02 0.93
C ASP A 41 6.57 10.92 1.08
N ILE A 42 6.14 10.31 -0.02
CA ILE A 42 5.06 9.31 0.00
C ILE A 42 5.62 7.99 0.53
N GLU A 43 5.05 7.50 1.62
CA GLU A 43 5.53 6.26 2.22
C GLU A 43 5.26 5.04 1.30
N PRO A 44 6.12 4.01 1.34
CA PRO A 44 6.06 2.89 0.37
C PRO A 44 4.77 2.06 0.37
N TRP A 45 3.93 2.22 1.39
CA TRP A 45 2.64 1.53 1.53
C TRP A 45 1.46 2.37 1.02
N TYR A 46 1.73 3.50 0.36
CA TYR A 46 0.74 4.32 -0.32
C TYR A 46 0.94 4.31 -1.84
N ASP A 47 -0.17 4.43 -2.57
CA ASP A 47 -0.23 4.51 -4.04
C ASP A 47 -0.91 5.83 -4.43
N PRO A 48 -0.16 6.85 -4.88
CA PRO A 48 -0.72 8.14 -5.24
C PRO A 48 -1.44 8.09 -6.60
N ARG A 49 -2.72 8.50 -6.62
CA ARG A 49 -3.59 8.38 -7.80
C ARG A 49 -4.18 9.69 -8.30
N GLY A 50 -3.66 10.81 -7.81
CA GLY A 50 -4.14 12.14 -8.17
C GLY A 50 -5.55 12.42 -7.63
N CYS A 51 -6.23 13.42 -8.21
CA CYS A 51 -7.49 13.93 -7.68
C CYS A 51 -8.75 13.13 -8.06
N CYS A 52 -8.66 12.25 -9.06
CA CYS A 52 -9.80 11.46 -9.52
C CYS A 52 -10.02 10.26 -8.59
N VAL A 53 -10.92 10.40 -7.62
CA VAL A 53 -11.28 9.32 -6.68
C VAL A 53 -11.94 8.17 -7.43
N THR A 54 -11.42 6.97 -7.23
CA THR A 54 -12.01 5.72 -7.72
C THR A 54 -12.40 4.82 -6.55
N HIS A 55 -13.18 3.77 -6.83
CA HIS A 55 -13.64 2.84 -5.80
C HIS A 55 -12.56 1.86 -5.35
N ASP A 56 -11.57 1.59 -6.21
CA ASP A 56 -10.46 0.71 -5.91
C ASP A 56 -9.42 1.42 -5.03
N ILE A 57 -9.39 1.06 -3.76
CA ILE A 57 -8.57 1.72 -2.72
C ILE A 57 -7.29 0.96 -2.40
N TRP A 58 -7.06 -0.19 -3.04
CA TRP A 58 -5.86 -1.02 -2.88
C TRP A 58 -5.15 -1.24 -4.21
N THR A 59 -3.83 -1.36 -4.15
CA THR A 59 -2.96 -1.81 -5.25
C THR A 59 -2.03 -2.90 -4.74
N CYS A 60 -1.95 -4.04 -5.41
CA CYS A 60 -0.91 -5.02 -5.13
C CYS A 60 0.37 -4.66 -5.90
N THR A 61 1.49 -4.47 -5.21
CA THR A 61 2.78 -4.15 -5.87
C THR A 61 3.43 -5.35 -6.53
N LEU A 62 2.97 -6.57 -6.22
CA LEU A 62 3.51 -7.81 -6.78
C LEU A 62 2.87 -8.19 -8.12
N CYS A 63 1.57 -7.93 -8.30
CA CYS A 63 0.84 -8.30 -9.51
C CYS A 63 0.08 -7.15 -10.19
N GLY A 64 0.15 -5.94 -9.64
CA GLY A 64 -0.50 -4.73 -10.18
C GLY A 64 -2.02 -4.70 -10.05
N HIS A 65 -2.65 -5.69 -9.41
CA HIS A 65 -4.11 -5.73 -9.27
C HIS A 65 -4.60 -4.60 -8.36
N ARG A 66 -5.69 -3.95 -8.77
CA ARG A 66 -6.37 -2.90 -8.02
C ARG A 66 -7.80 -3.32 -7.68
N TRP A 67 -8.25 -3.04 -6.46
CA TRP A 67 -9.60 -3.36 -5.94
C TRP A 67 -9.98 -2.49 -4.76
#